data_AF-A0A815WK80-F1
#
_entry.id   AF-A0A815WK80-F1
#
_cell.length_a   1.000
_cell.length_b   1.000
_cell.length_c   1.000
_cell.angle_alpha   90.00
_cell.angle_beta   90.00
_cell.angle_gamma   90.00
#
_symmetry.space_group_name_H-M   'P 1'
#
loop_
_entity.id
_entity.type
_entity.pdbx_description
1 polymer ?
#
loop_
_entity_poly.entity_id
_entity_poly.type
_entity_poly.pdbx_seq_one_letter_code
_entity_poly.pdbx_strand_id
1 'polypeptide(L)'
;MIVVKIFLLLSLIHISHQLNNGLGLTPQMGWNSWNHFGCNINEKLIQQTADLMVSTGLAAAGYQYVNMDDCWQVSRDANGTIEADPKAFPSGIPALVDYVHSR
;
A
#
# COMPACT_ATOMS: atom_id res chain seq x y z
N MET A 1 16.03 30.51 -40.45
CA MET A 1 14.78 29.86 -39.98
C MET A 1 14.95 28.43 -39.44
N ILE A 2 16.09 27.75 -39.67
CA ILE A 2 16.36 26.40 -39.14
C ILE A 2 16.90 26.42 -37.70
N VAL A 3 17.73 27.40 -37.35
CA VAL A 3 18.38 27.52 -36.03
C VAL A 3 17.38 27.79 -34.89
N VAL A 4 16.30 28.56 -35.15
CA VAL A 4 15.24 28.86 -34.18
C VAL A 4 14.40 27.62 -33.85
N LYS A 5 14.21 26.70 -34.81
CA LYS A 5 13.48 25.44 -34.59
C LYS A 5 14.25 24.46 -33.69
N ILE A 6 15.59 24.46 -33.74
CA ILE A 6 16.44 23.59 -32.91
C ILE A 6 16.40 24.02 -31.43
N PHE A 7 16.40 25.33 -31.16
CA PHE A 7 16.30 25.85 -29.80
C PHE A 7 14.95 25.56 -29.13
N LEU A 8 13.85 25.56 -29.90
CA LEU A 8 12.52 25.20 -29.37
C LEU A 8 12.37 23.71 -29.02
N LEU A 9 13.14 22.82 -29.65
CA LEU A 9 13.09 21.38 -29.37
C LEU A 9 13.79 21.00 -28.04
N LEU A 10 14.82 21.73 -27.63
CA LEU A 10 15.57 21.44 -26.40
C LEU A 10 14.82 21.85 -25.12
N SER A 11 13.88 22.79 -25.19
CA SER A 11 13.02 23.20 -24.06
C SER A 11 11.90 22.21 -23.71
N LEU A 12 11.75 21.12 -24.47
CA LEU A 12 10.71 20.10 -24.26
C LEU A 12 11.21 18.85 -23.51
N ILE A 13 12.52 18.76 -23.22
CA ILE A 13 13.08 17.61 -22.50
C ILE A 13 12.85 17.83 -21.00
N HIS A 14 11.69 17.38 -20.51
CA HIS A 14 11.45 17.28 -19.07
C HIS A 14 12.16 16.04 -18.53
N ILE A 15 13.29 16.24 -17.86
CA ILE A 15 13.91 15.18 -17.06
C ILE A 15 12.94 14.88 -15.91
N SER A 16 12.24 13.76 -16.02
CA SER A 16 11.38 13.27 -14.94
C SER A 16 12.27 12.58 -13.93
N HIS A 17 12.46 13.17 -12.75
CA HIS A 17 13.09 12.49 -11.64
C HIS A 17 12.10 11.52 -11.02
N GLN A 18 12.09 10.28 -11.52
CA GLN A 18 11.33 9.19 -10.94
C GLN A 18 12.20 8.39 -9.98
N LEU A 19 11.62 7.95 -8.87
CA LEU A 19 12.26 7.00 -7.97
C LEU A 19 12.33 5.65 -8.70
N ASN A 20 13.51 5.30 -9.22
CA ASN A 20 13.70 4.05 -9.96
C ASN A 20 14.08 2.89 -9.01
N ASN A 21 13.13 2.50 -8.14
CA ASN A 21 13.28 1.38 -7.21
C ASN A 21 12.68 0.05 -7.74
N GLY A 22 12.25 0.02 -9.01
CA GLY A 22 11.64 -1.15 -9.64
C GLY A 22 10.15 -1.37 -9.34
N LEU A 23 9.51 -0.49 -8.55
CA LEU A 23 8.08 -0.54 -8.22
C LEU A 23 7.30 0.56 -8.95
N GLY A 24 5.96 0.50 -8.93
CA GLY A 24 5.11 1.57 -9.45
C GLY A 24 5.19 1.80 -10.96
N LEU A 25 5.61 0.79 -11.73
CA LEU A 25 5.66 0.85 -13.20
C LEU A 25 4.26 1.03 -13.84
N THR A 26 3.23 0.58 -13.13
CA THR A 26 1.83 0.94 -13.35
C THR A 26 1.25 1.45 -12.03
N PRO A 27 0.15 2.22 -12.06
CA PRO A 27 -0.57 2.58 -10.83
C PRO A 27 -0.91 1.32 -10.03
N GLN A 28 -0.63 1.34 -8.73
CA GLN A 28 -0.97 0.26 -7.83
C GLN A 28 -2.49 0.13 -7.69
N MET A 29 -2.96 -1.11 -7.59
CA MET A 29 -4.38 -1.42 -7.40
C MET A 29 -4.54 -2.21 -6.11
N GLY A 30 -5.56 -1.88 -5.32
CA GLY A 30 -5.76 -2.52 -4.03
C GLY A 30 -6.97 -1.97 -3.28
N TRP A 31 -6.98 -2.26 -1.99
CA TRP A 31 -8.00 -1.84 -1.04
C TRP A 31 -7.36 -1.08 0.12
N ASN A 32 -8.11 -0.17 0.74
CA ASN A 32 -7.72 0.56 1.93
C ASN A 32 -8.88 0.56 2.95
N SER A 33 -8.58 0.42 4.24
CA SER A 33 -9.58 0.29 5.29
C SER A 33 -10.36 1.56 5.62
N TRP A 34 -9.81 2.74 5.36
CA TRP A 34 -10.24 4.01 5.95
C TRP A 34 -11.68 4.39 5.60
N ASN A 35 -12.01 4.41 4.30
CA ASN A 35 -13.27 4.97 3.81
C ASN A 35 -14.52 4.29 4.40
N HIS A 36 -14.39 3.04 4.87
CA HIS A 36 -15.51 2.30 5.45
C HIS A 36 -15.34 2.04 6.94
N PHE A 37 -14.13 1.70 7.41
CA PHE A 37 -13.92 1.22 8.77
C PHE A 37 -13.34 2.26 9.73
N GLY A 38 -12.64 3.29 9.22
CA GLY A 38 -11.90 4.22 10.08
C GLY A 38 -10.99 3.48 11.07
N CYS A 39 -11.06 3.84 12.35
CA CYS A 39 -10.32 3.15 13.42
C CYS A 39 -10.89 1.78 13.83
N ASN A 40 -12.03 1.35 13.30
CA ASN A 40 -12.65 0.07 13.69
C ASN A 40 -12.07 -1.09 12.84
N ILE A 41 -10.76 -1.30 12.96
CA ILE A 41 -10.01 -2.35 12.27
C ILE A 41 -9.42 -3.33 13.27
N ASN A 42 -9.30 -4.60 12.86
CA ASN A 42 -8.64 -5.65 13.62
C ASN A 42 -8.12 -6.74 12.68
N GLU A 43 -7.31 -7.65 13.22
CA GLU A 43 -6.67 -8.75 12.49
C GLU A 43 -7.66 -9.56 11.67
N LYS A 44 -8.79 -9.95 12.26
CA LYS A 44 -9.82 -10.74 11.59
C LYS A 44 -10.40 -10.00 10.38
N LEU A 45 -10.67 -8.70 10.51
CA LEU A 45 -11.18 -7.91 9.40
C LEU A 45 -10.19 -7.91 8.23
N ILE A 46 -8.90 -7.69 8.50
CA ILE A 46 -7.88 -7.65 7.44
C ILE A 46 -7.71 -9.01 6.78
N GLN A 47 -7.70 -10.10 7.55
CA GLN A 47 -7.68 -11.48 7.03
C GLN A 47 -8.88 -11.76 6.12
N GLN A 48 -10.09 -11.41 6.58
CA GLN A 48 -11.32 -11.60 5.81
C GLN A 48 -11.34 -10.78 4.52
N THR A 49 -10.83 -9.54 4.56
CA THR A 49 -10.70 -8.71 3.35
C THR A 49 -9.74 -9.35 2.34
N ALA A 50 -8.59 -9.88 2.78
CA ALA A 50 -7.66 -10.57 1.90
C ALA A 50 -8.31 -11.83 1.27
N ASP A 51 -9.01 -12.64 2.06
CA ASP A 51 -9.75 -13.81 1.56
C ASP A 51 -10.83 -13.42 0.55
N LEU A 52 -11.52 -12.29 0.76
CA LEU A 52 -12.53 -11.77 -0.15
C LEU A 52 -11.90 -11.24 -1.44
N MET A 53 -10.76 -10.55 -1.38
CA MET A 53 -10.06 -10.09 -2.57
C MET A 53 -9.68 -11.26 -3.48
N VAL A 54 -9.28 -12.40 -2.92
CA VAL A 54 -9.01 -13.62 -3.69
C VAL A 54 -10.29 -14.27 -4.20
N SER A 55 -11.23 -14.58 -3.30
CA SER A 55 -12.43 -15.36 -3.64
C SER A 55 -13.40 -14.64 -4.60
N THR A 56 -13.39 -13.31 -4.61
CA THR A 56 -14.17 -12.51 -5.56
C THR A 56 -13.46 -12.26 -6.89
N GLY A 57 -12.19 -12.67 -7.02
CA GLY A 57 -11.37 -12.48 -8.23
C GLY A 57 -10.73 -11.09 -8.36
N LEU A 58 -10.86 -10.20 -7.38
CA LEU A 58 -10.22 -8.89 -7.40
C LEU A 58 -8.68 -9.00 -7.43
N ALA A 59 -8.11 -9.93 -6.67
CA ALA A 59 -6.67 -10.21 -6.69
C ALA A 59 -6.20 -10.64 -8.09
N ALA A 60 -6.95 -11.54 -8.73
CA ALA A 60 -6.67 -11.98 -10.10
C ALA A 60 -6.84 -10.85 -11.14
N ALA A 61 -7.70 -9.87 -10.86
CA ALA A 61 -7.87 -8.66 -11.67
C ALA A 61 -6.80 -7.57 -11.41
N GLY A 62 -5.85 -7.80 -10.49
CA GLY A 62 -4.72 -6.92 -10.22
C GLY A 62 -4.80 -6.11 -8.92
N TYR A 63 -5.87 -6.24 -8.12
CA TYR A 63 -5.97 -5.58 -6.81
C TYR A 63 -5.14 -6.37 -5.78
N GLN A 64 -3.86 -5.99 -5.61
CA GLN A 64 -2.86 -6.77 -4.87
C GLN A 64 -2.43 -6.14 -3.54
N TYR A 65 -2.78 -4.89 -3.29
CA TYR A 65 -2.41 -4.19 -2.06
C TYR A 65 -3.56 -4.20 -1.05
N VAL A 66 -3.28 -4.68 0.17
CA VAL A 66 -4.17 -4.58 1.33
C VAL A 66 -3.61 -3.52 2.27
N ASN A 67 -4.12 -2.29 2.18
CA ASN A 67 -3.62 -1.18 2.97
C ASN A 67 -4.42 -1.02 4.25
N MET A 68 -3.80 -1.37 5.37
CA MET A 68 -4.30 -1.02 6.70
C MET A 68 -3.97 0.45 6.97
N ASP A 69 -5.01 1.26 7.16
CA ASP A 69 -4.88 2.69 7.42
C ASP A 69 -4.59 2.96 8.91
N ASP A 70 -4.95 4.14 9.43
CA ASP A 70 -4.60 4.56 10.79
C ASP A 70 -5.24 3.71 11.92
N CYS A 71 -4.82 4.00 13.15
CA CYS A 71 -5.34 3.44 14.41
C CYS A 71 -4.96 1.97 14.69
N TRP A 72 -4.00 1.39 13.95
CA TRP A 72 -3.47 0.05 14.25
C TRP A 72 -2.42 0.04 15.37
N GLN A 73 -1.80 1.19 15.62
CA GLN A 73 -0.74 1.42 16.59
C GLN A 73 -1.26 1.99 17.91
N VAL A 74 -0.60 1.67 19.02
CA VAL A 74 -0.97 2.17 20.37
C VAL A 74 0.15 2.93 21.08
N SER A 75 1.40 2.62 20.77
CA SER A 75 2.54 3.02 21.60
C SER A 75 3.86 2.92 20.84
N ARG A 76 4.95 3.36 21.46
CA ARG A 76 6.31 3.04 21.05
C ARG A 76 7.07 2.42 22.22
N ASP A 77 7.87 1.41 21.94
CA ASP A 77 8.75 0.79 22.92
C ASP A 77 9.90 1.73 23.36
N ALA A 78 10.75 1.26 24.28
CA ALA A 78 11.90 2.02 24.77
C ALA A 78 12.94 2.38 23.68
N ASN A 79 12.93 1.69 22.54
CA ASN A 79 13.79 1.96 21.38
C ASN A 79 13.10 2.86 20.33
N GLY A 80 11.84 3.25 20.55
CA GLY A 80 11.04 4.03 19.62
C GLY A 80 10.33 3.21 18.55
N THR A 81 10.34 1.87 18.63
CA THR A 81 9.62 0.97 17.71
C THR A 81 8.13 1.12 17.91
N ILE A 82 7.35 1.26 16.82
CA ILE A 82 5.89 1.33 16.90
C ILE A 82 5.33 -0.02 17.35
N GLU A 83 4.42 0.00 18.32
CA GLU A 83 3.70 -1.18 18.80
C GLU A 83 2.27 -1.17 18.28
N ALA A 84 1.85 -2.28 17.66
CA ALA A 84 0.47 -2.50 17.26
C ALA A 84 -0.43 -2.75 18.48
N ASP A 85 -1.72 -2.42 18.38
CA ASP A 85 -2.70 -2.73 19.42
C ASP A 85 -2.77 -4.26 19.62
N PRO A 86 -2.33 -4.81 20.77
CA PRO A 86 -2.36 -6.26 20.99
C PRO A 86 -3.77 -6.81 21.15
N LYS A 87 -4.79 -5.96 21.37
CA LYS A 87 -6.19 -6.37 21.42
C LYS A 87 -6.78 -6.50 20.02
N ALA A 88 -6.44 -5.57 19.11
CA ALA A 88 -6.92 -5.61 17.74
C ALA A 88 -6.11 -6.58 16.86
N PHE A 89 -4.81 -6.73 17.15
CA PHE A 89 -3.85 -7.57 16.41
C PHE A 89 -3.13 -8.56 17.33
N PRO A 90 -3.86 -9.54 17.91
CA PRO A 90 -3.32 -10.43 18.94
C PRO A 90 -2.19 -11.34 18.45
N SER A 91 -2.12 -11.64 17.15
CA SER A 91 -1.01 -12.43 16.56
C SER A 91 0.19 -11.54 16.17
N GLY A 92 0.01 -10.22 16.22
CA GLY A 92 0.99 -9.23 15.76
C GLY A 92 0.99 -9.04 14.24
N ILE A 93 1.49 -7.87 13.81
CA ILE A 93 1.54 -7.51 12.38
C ILE A 93 2.36 -8.49 11.52
N PRO A 94 3.51 -9.04 11.96
CA PRO A 94 4.24 -10.02 11.16
C PRO A 94 3.41 -11.25 10.79
N ALA A 95 2.68 -11.82 11.74
CA ALA A 95 1.81 -12.99 11.47
C ALA A 95 0.66 -12.64 10.52
N LEU A 96 0.09 -11.44 10.64
CA LEU A 96 -0.92 -10.94 9.71
C LEU A 96 -0.35 -10.77 8.29
N VAL A 97 0.88 -10.27 8.16
CA VAL A 97 1.57 -10.14 6.86
C VAL A 97 1.80 -11.52 6.23
N ASP A 98 2.30 -12.48 7.00
CA ASP A 98 2.48 -13.86 6.52
C ASP A 98 1.16 -14.49 6.06
N TYR A 99 0.07 -14.24 6.79
CA TYR A 99 -1.27 -14.67 6.38
C TYR A 99 -1.66 -14.06 5.03
N VAL A 100 -1.55 -12.74 4.87
CA VAL A 100 -1.94 -12.04 3.64
C VAL A 100 -1.10 -12.49 2.44
N HIS A 101 0.20 -12.72 2.61
CA HIS A 101 1.06 -13.25 1.54
C HIS A 101 0.77 -14.72 1.18
N SER A 102 0.08 -15.47 2.04
CA SER A 102 -0.35 -16.85 1.75
C SER A 102 -1.64 -16.95 0.92
N ARG A 103 -2.17 -15.83 0.46
CA ARG A 103 -3.44 -15.72 -0.29
C ARG A 103 -3.23 -15.46 -1.77
#